data_AF-A0A8T5BX97-F1
#
_entry.id   AF-A0A8T5BX97-F1
#
_cell.length_a   1.000
_cell.length_b   1.000
_cell.length_c   1.000
_cell.angle_alpha   90.00
_cell.angle_beta   90.00
_cell.angle_gamma   90.00
#
_symmetry.space_group_name_H-M   'P 1'
#
loop_
_entity.id
_entity.type
_entity.pdbx_description
1 polymer ?
#
loop_
_entity_poly.entity_id
_entity_poly.type
_entity_poly.pdbx_seq_one_letter_code
_entity_poly.pdbx_strand_id
1 'polypeptide(L)'
;ISELNNRRNLTIILDHHDPKPSSDPEVFDLNLENFGYAGETDFSGATCCYLFAKLLSDDNADLDYLAIVGSQELPSGYKSVNNLILEESIRSGRIRREDNVLEVVKFKIGVSKLFSILQILGAVGYYEGGPDMGITVCLEGLNHYIEEKIAAWEDKRKQVNQKLLGRLYREGLMETEHIQWFDAGDMYAGMGTKVIGQFCSFLSYQKRLIKSDKYIIGFINVPPIIPKWGELRERLIKASVRVPQKLRDLIDKGILPGAFQLVEVASQGFGVADGHRYAASVVLPLNKKEELINNAERFVCLCSKKC
;
A
#
# COMPACT_ATOMS: atom_id res chain seq x y z
N ILE A 1 -6.11 -3.37 18.73
CA ILE A 1 -4.90 -4.01 19.30
C ILE A 1 -4.99 -4.05 20.82
N SER A 2 -5.16 -2.90 21.49
CA SER A 2 -5.24 -2.78 22.95
C SER A 2 -6.22 -3.76 23.63
N GLU A 3 -7.45 -3.88 23.11
CA GLU A 3 -8.45 -4.82 23.66
C GLU A 3 -8.00 -6.28 23.63
N LEU A 4 -7.32 -6.69 22.55
CA LEU A 4 -6.80 -8.04 22.43
C LEU A 4 -5.54 -8.22 23.27
N ASN A 5 -4.64 -7.25 23.33
CA ASN A 5 -3.42 -7.39 24.11
C ASN A 5 -3.72 -7.48 25.60
N ASN A 6 -4.53 -6.57 26.15
CA ASN A 6 -4.96 -6.55 27.55
C ASN A 6 -3.79 -6.73 28.53
N ARG A 7 -2.72 -5.96 28.33
CA ARG A 7 -1.48 -5.97 29.14
C ARG A 7 -0.72 -7.30 29.16
N ARG A 8 -1.00 -8.21 28.23
CA ARG A 8 -0.36 -9.53 28.22
C ARG A 8 1.05 -9.51 27.64
N ASN A 9 1.32 -8.61 26.70
CA ASN A 9 2.61 -8.53 26.02
C ASN A 9 3.04 -7.09 25.81
N LEU A 10 4.34 -6.85 25.89
CA LEU A 10 4.96 -5.65 25.32
C LEU A 10 4.72 -5.67 23.80
N THR A 11 4.04 -4.65 23.30
CA THR A 11 3.73 -4.48 21.88
C THR A 11 4.28 -3.14 21.40
N ILE A 12 5.10 -3.16 20.36
CA ILE A 12 5.67 -1.95 19.75
C ILE A 12 5.10 -1.84 18.33
N ILE A 13 4.52 -0.68 18.01
CA ILE A 13 3.98 -0.36 16.68
C ILE A 13 4.93 0.65 16.03
N LEU A 14 5.48 0.26 14.87
CA LEU A 14 6.32 1.09 14.00
C LEU A 14 5.56 1.25 12.67
N ASP A 15 4.75 2.29 12.56
CA ASP A 15 3.85 2.49 11.42
C ASP A 15 3.76 3.99 11.05
N HIS A 16 3.15 4.27 9.91
CA HIS A 16 2.95 5.62 9.35
C HIS A 16 1.50 5.91 8.91
N HIS A 17 0.56 4.99 9.16
CA HIS A 17 -0.87 5.25 8.93
C HIS A 17 -1.46 6.11 10.06
N ASP A 18 -2.63 6.71 9.83
CA ASP A 18 -3.32 7.54 10.83
C ASP A 18 -3.52 6.76 12.15
N PRO A 19 -2.88 7.15 13.27
CA PRO A 19 -2.91 6.36 14.50
C PRO A 19 -4.26 6.46 15.21
N LYS A 20 -4.68 5.37 15.87
CA LYS A 20 -5.80 5.36 16.81
C LYS A 20 -5.24 5.28 18.24
N PRO A 21 -5.71 6.09 19.19
CA PRO A 21 -5.19 6.08 20.55
C PRO A 21 -5.21 4.69 21.18
N SER A 22 -4.07 4.25 21.73
CA SER A 22 -4.01 3.02 22.51
C SER A 22 -4.64 3.23 23.89
N SER A 23 -5.46 2.28 24.33
CA SER A 23 -5.99 2.21 25.70
C SER A 23 -5.21 1.26 26.62
N ASP A 24 -4.17 0.59 26.08
CA ASP A 24 -3.37 -0.39 26.81
C ASP A 24 -1.94 0.17 27.02
N PRO A 25 -1.48 0.31 28.28
CA PRO A 25 -0.14 0.84 28.57
C PRO A 25 1.02 -0.04 28.09
N GLU A 26 0.78 -1.34 27.82
CA GLU A 26 1.81 -2.23 27.26
C GLU A 26 1.93 -2.15 25.73
N VAL A 27 1.13 -1.27 25.10
CA VAL A 27 1.15 -1.02 23.65
C VAL A 27 1.73 0.36 23.39
N PHE A 28 2.97 0.38 22.89
CA PHE A 28 3.71 1.58 22.53
C PHE A 28 3.55 1.85 21.04
N ASP A 29 2.80 2.89 20.70
CA ASP A 29 2.68 3.38 19.34
C ASP A 29 3.73 4.46 19.08
N LEU A 30 4.79 4.08 18.36
CA LEU A 30 5.93 4.96 18.03
C LEU A 30 5.78 5.57 16.63
N ASN A 31 4.56 5.62 16.10
CA ASN A 31 4.22 6.38 14.91
C ASN A 31 4.53 7.88 15.10
N LEU A 32 5.24 8.48 14.15
CA LEU A 32 5.69 9.87 14.25
C LEU A 32 4.55 10.89 14.11
N GLU A 33 3.35 10.49 13.68
CA GLU A 33 2.17 11.36 13.70
C GLU A 33 1.79 11.81 15.11
N ASN A 34 2.08 10.99 16.13
CA ASN A 34 1.92 11.36 17.54
C ASN A 34 2.82 12.54 17.96
N PHE A 35 3.79 12.92 17.12
CA PHE A 35 4.76 13.98 17.34
C PHE A 35 4.68 15.11 16.30
N GLY A 36 3.58 15.17 15.53
CA GLY A 36 3.29 16.28 14.61
C GLY A 36 3.89 16.13 13.21
N TYR A 37 4.37 14.95 12.84
CA TYR A 37 4.75 14.62 11.45
C TYR A 37 3.55 14.07 10.68
N ALA A 38 3.61 14.11 9.34
CA ALA A 38 2.59 13.50 8.49
C ALA A 38 3.10 12.21 7.83
N GLY A 39 2.48 11.07 8.08
CA GLY A 39 2.88 9.76 7.56
C GLY A 39 2.63 9.58 6.05
N GLU A 40 1.84 10.47 5.43
CA GLU A 40 1.68 10.53 3.98
C GLU A 40 2.85 11.24 3.26
N THR A 41 3.69 12.01 3.98
CA THR A 41 4.72 12.86 3.34
C THR A 41 6.10 12.85 4.00
N ASP A 42 6.16 12.81 5.33
CA ASP A 42 7.36 13.15 6.09
C ASP A 42 8.21 11.93 6.42
N PHE A 43 7.56 10.78 6.64
CA PHE A 43 8.20 9.53 7.02
C PHE A 43 7.39 8.33 6.50
N SER A 44 8.05 7.18 6.34
CA SER A 44 7.42 5.89 6.00
C SER A 44 7.52 4.91 7.17
N GLY A 45 6.84 3.76 7.08
CA GLY A 45 7.04 2.68 8.05
C GLY A 45 8.51 2.19 8.08
N ALA A 46 9.20 2.17 6.94
CA ALA A 46 10.62 1.83 6.87
C ALA A 46 11.49 2.86 7.60
N THR A 47 11.10 4.13 7.58
CA THR A 47 11.76 5.20 8.34
C THR A 47 11.60 5.01 9.85
N CYS A 48 10.39 4.69 10.33
CA CYS A 48 10.18 4.34 11.74
C CYS A 48 11.04 3.14 12.16
N CYS A 49 11.08 2.08 11.36
CA CYS A 49 11.90 0.90 11.61
C CYS A 49 13.39 1.22 11.68
N TYR A 50 13.91 2.04 10.76
CA TYR A 50 15.32 2.42 10.76
C TYR A 50 15.68 3.29 11.97
N LEU A 51 14.86 4.29 12.31
CA LEU A 51 15.11 5.14 13.48
C LEU A 51 15.12 4.31 14.77
N PHE A 52 14.17 3.38 14.90
CA PHE A 52 14.14 2.45 16.02
C PHE A 52 15.40 1.57 16.07
N ALA A 53 15.80 0.96 14.94
CA ALA A 53 16.99 0.13 14.87
C ALA A 53 18.28 0.91 15.21
N LYS A 54 18.42 2.14 14.69
CA LYS A 54 19.56 3.02 14.96
C LYS A 54 19.66 3.39 16.45
N LEU A 55 18.53 3.57 17.13
CA LEU A 55 18.50 3.81 18.58
C LEU A 55 18.91 2.59 19.41
N LEU A 56 18.71 1.37 18.90
CA LEU A 56 19.17 0.16 19.57
C LEU A 56 20.70 -0.04 19.46
N SER A 57 21.30 0.37 18.34
CA SER A 57 22.75 0.36 18.13
C SER A 57 23.14 1.27 16.99
N ASP A 58 24.21 2.05 17.18
CA ASP A 58 24.81 2.89 16.14
C ASP A 58 25.32 2.06 14.95
N ASP A 59 25.63 0.77 15.14
CA ASP A 59 26.03 -0.14 14.07
C ASP A 59 24.95 -0.30 13.00
N ASN A 60 23.67 -0.11 13.36
CA ASN A 60 22.53 -0.20 12.44
C ASN A 60 22.41 1.04 11.51
N ALA A 61 23.32 2.01 11.60
CA ALA A 61 23.37 3.14 10.67
C ALA A 61 23.58 2.69 9.21
N ASP A 62 24.10 1.48 8.98
CA ASP A 62 24.26 0.88 7.65
C ASP A 62 22.93 0.45 7.00
N LEU A 63 21.82 0.42 7.76
CA LEU A 63 20.47 0.08 7.29
C LEU A 63 19.69 1.26 6.72
N ASP A 64 20.26 2.47 6.72
CA ASP A 64 19.57 3.69 6.28
C ASP A 64 19.03 3.64 4.85
N TYR A 65 19.73 2.94 3.96
CA TYR A 65 19.26 2.72 2.59
C TYR A 65 17.91 1.98 2.54
N LEU A 66 17.55 1.17 3.54
CA LEU A 66 16.23 0.53 3.62
C LEU A 66 15.13 1.55 3.89
N ALA A 67 15.38 2.55 4.74
CA ALA A 67 14.44 3.66 4.94
C ALA A 67 14.26 4.46 3.65
N ILE A 68 15.35 4.69 2.92
CA ILE A 68 15.31 5.38 1.62
C ILE A 68 14.54 4.57 0.58
N VAL A 69 14.81 3.28 0.45
CA VAL A 69 14.09 2.38 -0.46
C VAL A 69 12.62 2.29 -0.10
N GLY A 70 12.27 2.10 1.18
CA GLY A 70 10.88 2.01 1.63
C GLY A 70 10.10 3.30 1.40
N SER A 71 10.71 4.46 1.63
CA SER A 71 10.09 5.78 1.44
C SER A 71 9.74 6.11 -0.01
N GLN A 72 10.19 5.32 -1.00
CA GLN A 72 9.70 5.40 -2.39
C GLN A 72 8.19 5.12 -2.51
N GLU A 73 7.55 4.54 -1.49
CA GLU A 73 6.11 4.37 -1.48
C GLU A 73 5.33 5.70 -1.39
N LEU A 74 5.98 6.76 -0.87
CA LEU A 74 5.35 8.06 -0.67
C LEU A 74 5.35 8.88 -1.98
N PRO A 75 4.19 9.32 -2.48
CA PRO A 75 4.10 10.09 -3.73
C PRO A 75 4.84 11.43 -3.71
N SER A 76 5.06 12.00 -2.53
CA SER A 76 5.74 13.28 -2.34
C SER A 76 7.26 13.22 -2.51
N GLY A 77 7.83 12.01 -2.63
CA GLY A 77 9.27 11.78 -2.56
C GLY A 77 9.84 12.03 -1.15
N TYR A 78 11.15 12.25 -1.08
CA TYR A 78 11.86 12.47 0.18
C TYR A 78 11.64 13.90 0.69
N LYS A 79 10.92 14.03 1.81
CA LYS A 79 10.71 15.29 2.53
C LYS A 79 10.97 15.07 4.01
N SER A 80 11.12 16.16 4.77
CA SER A 80 11.21 16.13 6.24
C SER A 80 12.19 15.06 6.74
N VAL A 81 11.75 14.15 7.61
CA VAL A 81 12.54 13.05 8.21
C VAL A 81 13.21 12.18 7.13
N ASN A 82 12.48 11.82 6.07
CA ASN A 82 13.04 11.03 4.97
C ASN A 82 14.18 11.75 4.25
N ASN A 83 14.09 13.07 4.08
CA ASN A 83 15.16 13.85 3.45
C ASN A 83 16.40 13.96 4.35
N LEU A 84 16.21 14.08 5.67
CA LEU A 84 17.32 14.09 6.63
C LEU A 84 18.12 12.78 6.57
N ILE A 85 17.42 11.64 6.51
CA ILE A 85 18.07 10.33 6.37
C ILE A 85 18.78 10.25 5.02
N LEU A 86 18.15 10.72 3.93
CA LEU A 86 18.76 10.69 2.60
C LEU A 86 20.07 11.48 2.55
N GLU A 87 20.09 12.68 3.12
CA GLU A 87 21.29 13.52 3.19
C GLU A 87 22.38 12.87 4.03
N GLU A 88 22.03 12.22 5.14
CA GLU A 88 22.97 11.43 5.95
C GLU A 88 23.54 10.23 5.17
N SER A 89 22.70 9.50 4.45
CA SER A 89 23.10 8.36 3.62
C SER A 89 24.02 8.75 2.47
N ILE A 90 23.80 9.93 1.87
CA ILE A 90 24.68 10.48 0.83
C ILE A 90 26.03 10.89 1.43
N ARG A 91 26.01 11.64 2.54
CA ARG A 91 27.23 12.12 3.21
C ARG A 91 28.12 10.97 3.70
N SER A 92 27.52 9.87 4.13
CA SER A 92 28.22 8.66 4.59
C SER A 92 28.65 7.73 3.45
N GLY A 93 28.25 8.02 2.19
CA GLY A 93 28.60 7.22 1.03
C GLY A 93 27.83 5.90 0.87
N ARG A 94 26.75 5.69 1.63
CA ARG A 94 25.89 4.50 1.52
C ARG A 94 24.88 4.61 0.39
N ILE A 95 24.41 5.83 0.12
CA ILE A 95 23.66 6.17 -1.08
C ILE A 95 24.54 7.06 -1.97
N ARG A 96 24.64 6.72 -3.24
CA ARG A 96 25.25 7.56 -4.26
C ARG A 96 24.18 8.28 -5.05
N ARG A 97 24.37 9.58 -5.27
CA ARG A 97 23.50 10.41 -6.10
C ARG A 97 24.24 10.84 -7.36
N GLU A 98 23.73 10.41 -8.52
CA GLU A 98 24.16 10.88 -9.83
C GLU A 98 22.93 11.48 -10.53
N ASP A 99 22.94 12.79 -10.75
CA ASP A 99 21.78 13.57 -11.21
C ASP A 99 20.51 13.32 -10.36
N ASN A 100 19.51 12.70 -10.99
CA ASN A 100 18.21 12.34 -10.39
C ASN A 100 18.13 10.84 -10.03
N VAL A 101 19.24 10.11 -10.11
CA VAL A 101 19.31 8.69 -9.79
C VAL A 101 19.99 8.51 -8.44
N LEU A 102 19.32 7.77 -7.56
CA LEU A 102 19.88 7.32 -6.29
C LEU A 102 20.23 5.84 -6.40
N GLU A 103 21.41 5.48 -5.91
CA GLU A 103 21.93 4.11 -5.93
C GLU A 103 22.32 3.68 -4.52
N VAL A 104 21.93 2.46 -4.15
CA VAL A 104 22.41 1.76 -2.97
C VAL A 104 23.79 1.21 -3.26
N VAL A 105 24.83 1.83 -2.70
CA VAL A 105 26.24 1.53 -3.01
C VAL A 105 26.59 0.08 -2.67
N LYS A 106 26.08 -0.43 -1.54
CA LYS A 106 26.29 -1.82 -1.08
C LYS A 106 26.00 -2.85 -2.16
N PHE A 107 24.93 -2.64 -2.94
CA PHE A 107 24.45 -3.59 -3.93
C PHE A 107 24.61 -3.10 -5.39
N LYS A 108 25.08 -1.87 -5.59
CA LYS A 108 25.17 -1.20 -6.90
C LYS A 108 23.84 -1.27 -7.66
N ILE A 109 22.75 -0.99 -6.94
CA ILE A 109 21.39 -1.04 -7.47
C ILE A 109 20.69 0.29 -7.25
N GLY A 110 19.99 0.78 -8.27
CA GLY A 110 19.16 1.97 -8.14
C GLY A 110 18.08 1.79 -7.08
N VAL A 111 17.88 2.80 -6.23
CA VAL A 111 16.88 2.77 -5.14
C VAL A 111 15.48 2.44 -5.67
N SER A 112 15.05 3.13 -6.74
CA SER A 112 13.73 2.87 -7.36
C SER A 112 13.63 1.47 -7.99
N LYS A 113 14.76 0.92 -8.47
CA LYS A 113 14.82 -0.45 -9.01
C LYS A 113 14.68 -1.47 -7.87
N LEU A 114 15.39 -1.29 -6.76
CA LEU A 114 15.27 -2.14 -5.59
C LEU A 114 13.86 -2.08 -5.00
N PHE A 115 13.27 -0.89 -4.87
CA PHE A 115 11.88 -0.74 -4.44
C PHE A 115 10.92 -1.53 -5.36
N SER A 116 11.08 -1.40 -6.69
CA SER A 116 10.26 -2.13 -7.66
C SER A 116 10.40 -3.65 -7.54
N ILE A 117 11.62 -4.14 -7.29
CA ILE A 117 11.87 -5.56 -7.02
C ILE A 117 11.11 -6.03 -5.79
N LEU A 118 11.21 -5.28 -4.68
CA LEU A 118 10.52 -5.62 -3.43
C LEU A 118 8.99 -5.61 -3.61
N GLN A 119 8.45 -4.72 -4.45
CA GLN A 119 7.03 -4.76 -4.80
C GLN A 119 6.62 -6.03 -5.56
N ILE A 120 7.49 -6.58 -6.42
CA ILE A 120 7.22 -7.83 -7.13
C ILE A 120 7.29 -9.00 -6.15
N LEU A 121 8.36 -9.08 -5.36
CA LEU A 121 8.56 -10.14 -4.37
C LEU A 121 7.42 -10.17 -3.33
N GLY A 122 7.07 -9.02 -2.76
CA GLY A 122 6.05 -8.91 -1.72
C GLY A 122 4.61 -8.99 -2.21
N ALA A 123 4.31 -8.52 -3.42
CA ALA A 123 2.93 -8.53 -3.94
C ALA A 123 2.66 -9.70 -4.89
N VAL A 124 3.54 -9.95 -5.87
CA VAL A 124 3.30 -10.98 -6.89
C VAL A 124 3.72 -12.35 -6.38
N GLY A 125 4.90 -12.42 -5.76
CA GLY A 125 5.46 -13.64 -5.20
C GLY A 125 4.90 -14.04 -3.83
N TYR A 126 3.91 -13.34 -3.29
CA TYR A 126 3.43 -13.51 -1.90
C TYR A 126 3.14 -14.97 -1.53
N TYR A 127 2.45 -15.70 -2.40
CA TYR A 127 2.07 -17.10 -2.18
C TYR A 127 3.16 -18.12 -2.59
N GLU A 128 4.27 -17.65 -3.14
CA GLU A 128 5.37 -18.48 -3.64
C GLU A 128 6.69 -18.19 -2.86
N GLY A 129 6.59 -17.66 -1.63
CA GLY A 129 7.74 -17.38 -0.76
C GLY A 129 8.47 -16.06 -1.05
N GLY A 130 7.89 -15.20 -1.88
CA GLY A 130 8.46 -13.90 -2.26
C GLY A 130 8.84 -12.98 -1.08
N PRO A 131 8.05 -12.88 0.02
CA PRO A 131 8.43 -12.07 1.18
C PRO A 131 9.75 -12.50 1.82
N ASP A 132 9.99 -13.81 1.93
CA ASP A 132 11.25 -14.34 2.46
C ASP A 132 12.42 -14.00 1.53
N MET A 133 12.23 -14.14 0.22
CA MET A 133 13.21 -13.71 -0.78
C MET A 133 13.47 -12.19 -0.71
N GLY A 134 12.44 -11.39 -0.39
CA GLY A 134 12.57 -9.95 -0.19
C GLY A 134 13.49 -9.61 0.98
N ILE A 135 13.38 -10.35 2.10
CA ILE A 135 14.30 -10.23 3.23
C ILE A 135 15.72 -10.61 2.81
N THR A 136 15.90 -11.72 2.09
CA THR A 136 17.21 -12.11 1.54
C THR A 136 17.81 -11.01 0.65
N VAL A 137 17.03 -10.41 -0.24
CA VAL A 137 17.50 -9.31 -1.10
C VAL A 137 17.92 -8.10 -0.28
N CYS A 138 17.18 -7.74 0.77
CA CYS A 138 17.58 -6.65 1.67
C CYS A 138 18.89 -6.97 2.41
N LEU A 139 19.11 -8.21 2.84
CA LEU A 139 20.32 -8.55 3.62
C LEU A 139 21.55 -8.76 2.73
N GLU A 140 21.38 -9.50 1.64
CA GLU A 140 22.46 -10.12 0.86
C GLU A 140 22.55 -9.59 -0.58
N GLY A 141 21.50 -8.94 -1.08
CA GLY A 141 21.39 -8.50 -2.47
C GLY A 141 20.77 -9.54 -3.39
N LEU A 142 20.82 -9.28 -4.70
CA LEU A 142 20.24 -10.18 -5.70
C LEU A 142 21.13 -11.38 -5.99
N ASN A 143 20.50 -12.50 -6.32
CA ASN A 143 21.15 -13.67 -6.89
C ASN A 143 20.35 -14.15 -8.12
N HIS A 144 20.98 -15.00 -8.94
CA HIS A 144 20.41 -15.47 -10.20
C HIS A 144 19.02 -16.10 -10.04
N TYR A 145 18.83 -16.92 -9.00
CA TYR A 145 17.55 -17.59 -8.75
C TYR A 145 16.43 -16.58 -8.46
N ILE A 146 16.70 -15.56 -7.63
CA ILE A 146 15.74 -14.51 -7.31
C ILE A 146 15.44 -13.65 -8.55
N GLU A 147 16.44 -13.34 -9.37
CA GLU A 147 16.26 -12.59 -10.62
C GLU A 147 15.35 -13.33 -11.62
N GLU A 148 15.54 -14.64 -11.79
CA GLU A 148 14.66 -15.48 -12.62
C GLU A 148 13.21 -15.47 -12.10
N LYS A 149 13.03 -15.59 -10.77
CA LYS A 149 11.71 -15.54 -10.14
C LYS A 149 11.03 -14.19 -10.36
N ILE A 150 11.75 -13.09 -10.18
CA ILE A 150 11.24 -11.74 -10.43
C ILE A 150 10.79 -11.61 -11.88
N ALA A 151 11.60 -12.05 -12.84
CA ALA A 151 11.26 -11.98 -14.26
C ALA A 151 10.00 -12.79 -14.60
N ALA A 152 9.91 -14.02 -14.09
CA ALA A 152 8.76 -14.89 -14.31
C ALA A 152 7.46 -14.32 -13.68
N TRP A 153 7.55 -13.81 -12.45
CA TRP A 153 6.41 -13.21 -11.77
C TRP A 153 5.96 -11.90 -12.42
N GLU A 154 6.89 -11.08 -12.87
CA GLU A 154 6.56 -9.86 -13.61
C GLU A 154 5.79 -10.17 -14.91
N ASP A 155 6.25 -11.16 -15.66
CA ASP A 155 5.57 -11.59 -16.88
C ASP A 155 4.17 -12.15 -16.58
N LYS A 156 4.05 -13.01 -15.56
CA LYS A 156 2.75 -13.53 -15.08
C LYS A 156 1.79 -12.39 -14.73
N ARG A 157 2.22 -11.41 -13.94
CA ARG A 157 1.41 -10.22 -13.58
C ARG A 157 1.02 -9.44 -14.82
N LYS A 158 1.95 -9.21 -15.75
CA LYS A 158 1.70 -8.46 -16.99
C LYS A 158 0.64 -9.15 -17.86
N GLN A 159 0.72 -10.47 -18.02
CA GLN A 159 -0.28 -11.23 -18.78
C GLN A 159 -1.69 -11.13 -18.15
N VAL A 160 -1.79 -11.23 -16.82
CA VAL A 160 -3.07 -11.07 -16.11
C VAL A 160 -3.61 -9.65 -16.28
N ASN A 161 -2.76 -8.63 -16.08
CA ASN A 161 -3.13 -7.22 -16.28
C ASN A 161 -3.64 -6.95 -17.70
N GLN A 162 -2.98 -7.51 -18.73
CA GLN A 162 -3.40 -7.37 -20.12
C GLN A 162 -4.76 -8.00 -20.38
N LYS A 163 -5.00 -9.22 -19.86
CA LYS A 163 -6.29 -9.91 -19.97
C LYS A 163 -7.40 -9.10 -19.29
N LEU A 164 -7.15 -8.62 -18.08
CA LEU A 164 -8.11 -7.82 -17.32
C LEU A 164 -8.40 -6.49 -18.03
N LEU A 165 -7.37 -5.79 -18.49
CA LEU A 165 -7.53 -4.54 -19.24
C LEU A 165 -8.33 -4.75 -20.53
N GLY A 166 -8.06 -5.82 -21.28
CA GLY A 166 -8.81 -6.18 -22.48
C GLY A 166 -10.29 -6.51 -22.19
N ARG A 167 -10.60 -7.11 -21.03
CA ARG A 167 -11.98 -7.28 -20.58
C ARG A 167 -12.63 -5.93 -20.30
N LEU A 168 -11.97 -5.05 -19.55
CA LEU A 168 -12.50 -3.72 -19.21
C LEU A 168 -12.74 -2.84 -20.45
N TYR A 169 -11.90 -2.92 -21.48
CA TYR A 169 -12.15 -2.20 -22.74
C TYR A 169 -13.36 -2.72 -23.52
N ARG A 170 -13.72 -4.00 -23.38
CA ARG A 170 -14.88 -4.58 -24.07
C ARG A 170 -16.18 -4.38 -23.31
N GLU A 171 -16.13 -4.53 -21.98
CA GLU A 171 -17.32 -4.56 -21.12
C GLU A 171 -17.58 -3.21 -20.42
N GLY A 172 -16.56 -2.36 -20.30
CA GLY A 172 -16.61 -1.17 -19.45
C GLY A 172 -16.43 -1.49 -17.97
N LEU A 173 -16.49 -0.45 -17.14
CA LEU A 173 -16.61 -0.58 -15.68
C LEU A 173 -18.09 -0.50 -15.30
N MET A 174 -18.45 -1.11 -14.17
CA MET A 174 -19.74 -0.85 -13.53
C MET A 174 -19.72 0.53 -12.91
N GLU A 175 -20.87 1.20 -12.84
CA GLU A 175 -20.93 2.60 -12.42
C GLU A 175 -22.17 2.93 -11.59
N THR A 176 -21.99 3.85 -10.64
CA THR A 176 -23.01 4.67 -9.98
C THR A 176 -22.79 6.13 -10.38
N GLU A 177 -23.41 7.10 -9.71
CA GLU A 177 -23.18 8.51 -10.03
C GLU A 177 -21.73 8.92 -9.72
N HIS A 178 -21.16 8.48 -8.60
CA HIS A 178 -19.84 8.93 -8.13
C HIS A 178 -18.75 7.86 -8.18
N ILE A 179 -19.08 6.58 -8.40
CA ILE A 179 -18.14 5.46 -8.31
C ILE A 179 -18.13 4.69 -9.62
N GLN A 180 -16.94 4.23 -10.03
CA GLN A 180 -16.75 3.25 -11.10
C GLN A 180 -15.95 2.06 -10.55
N TRP A 181 -16.33 0.84 -10.86
CA TRP A 181 -15.68 -0.34 -10.31
C TRP A 181 -15.62 -1.54 -11.25
N PHE A 182 -14.77 -2.48 -10.90
CA PHE A 182 -14.65 -3.77 -11.57
C PHE A 182 -14.27 -4.87 -10.57
N ASP A 183 -14.52 -6.11 -10.94
CA ASP A 183 -14.17 -7.28 -10.13
C ASP A 183 -13.22 -8.22 -10.86
N ALA A 184 -11.99 -8.34 -10.38
CA ALA A 184 -10.99 -9.25 -10.91
C ALA A 184 -11.20 -10.71 -10.46
N GLY A 185 -12.10 -10.99 -9.50
CA GLY A 185 -12.34 -12.33 -8.98
C GLY A 185 -11.03 -13.04 -8.61
N ASP A 186 -10.81 -14.22 -9.19
CA ASP A 186 -9.61 -15.05 -9.00
C ASP A 186 -8.54 -14.84 -10.10
N MET A 187 -8.63 -13.81 -10.95
CA MET A 187 -7.69 -13.61 -12.06
C MET A 187 -6.22 -13.51 -11.61
N TYR A 188 -5.99 -13.03 -10.39
CA TYR A 188 -4.68 -12.91 -9.75
C TYR A 188 -4.38 -14.06 -8.77
N ALA A 189 -5.05 -15.21 -8.89
CA ALA A 189 -4.81 -16.36 -8.01
C ALA A 189 -3.31 -16.72 -7.95
N GLY A 190 -2.83 -16.97 -6.74
CA GLY A 190 -1.40 -17.19 -6.46
C GLY A 190 -0.57 -15.91 -6.34
N MET A 191 -1.18 -14.72 -6.40
CA MET A 191 -0.54 -13.45 -6.06
C MET A 191 -1.16 -12.85 -4.79
N GLY A 192 -0.37 -12.04 -4.10
CA GLY A 192 -0.82 -11.25 -2.95
C GLY A 192 -1.84 -10.19 -3.36
N THR A 193 -2.76 -9.87 -2.46
CA THR A 193 -3.89 -8.98 -2.76
C THR A 193 -3.48 -7.53 -3.03
N LYS A 194 -2.22 -7.13 -2.78
CA LYS A 194 -1.71 -5.78 -3.09
C LYS A 194 -1.68 -5.50 -4.60
N VAL A 195 -1.69 -6.54 -5.45
CA VAL A 195 -1.67 -6.38 -6.91
C VAL A 195 -2.89 -5.65 -7.46
N ILE A 196 -4.07 -5.77 -6.83
CA ILE A 196 -5.27 -5.05 -7.27
C ILE A 196 -5.11 -3.54 -7.13
N GLY A 197 -4.43 -3.08 -6.08
CA GLY A 197 -4.15 -1.66 -5.86
C GLY A 197 -3.11 -1.10 -6.83
N GLN A 198 -2.11 -1.90 -7.21
CA GLN A 198 -1.16 -1.56 -8.27
C GLN A 198 -1.87 -1.41 -9.62
N PHE A 199 -2.78 -2.34 -9.94
CA PHE A 199 -3.56 -2.27 -11.17
C PHE A 199 -4.53 -1.08 -11.17
N CYS A 200 -5.21 -0.78 -10.05
CA CYS A 200 -6.05 0.42 -9.93
C CYS A 200 -5.24 1.72 -10.08
N SER A 201 -4.03 1.79 -9.51
CA SER A 201 -3.12 2.93 -9.72
C SER A 201 -2.77 3.08 -11.20
N PHE A 202 -2.43 1.99 -11.90
CA PHE A 202 -2.20 2.00 -13.34
C PHE A 202 -3.44 2.46 -14.12
N LEU A 203 -4.63 1.94 -13.78
CA LEU A 203 -5.90 2.32 -14.42
C LEU A 203 -6.20 3.82 -14.27
N SER A 204 -5.83 4.45 -13.15
CA SER A 204 -6.08 5.87 -12.93
C SER A 204 -5.47 6.80 -14.00
N TYR A 205 -4.48 6.31 -14.76
CA TYR A 205 -3.86 7.01 -15.89
C TYR A 205 -4.47 6.65 -17.27
N GLN A 206 -5.36 5.66 -17.34
CA GLN A 206 -6.00 5.19 -18.58
C GLN A 206 -7.21 6.06 -18.96
N LYS A 207 -6.95 7.27 -19.45
CA LYS A 207 -7.97 8.30 -19.77
C LYS A 207 -9.09 7.87 -20.72
N ARG A 208 -8.87 6.84 -21.54
CA ARG A 208 -9.89 6.29 -22.46
C ARG A 208 -10.89 5.36 -21.79
N LEU A 209 -10.53 4.81 -20.63
CA LEU A 209 -11.31 3.82 -19.91
C LEU A 209 -11.89 4.39 -18.61
N ILE A 210 -11.12 5.21 -17.90
CA ILE A 210 -11.48 5.72 -16.58
C ILE A 210 -12.08 7.12 -16.67
N LYS A 211 -13.22 7.30 -16.01
CA LYS A 211 -13.87 8.60 -15.82
C LYS A 211 -13.17 9.38 -14.70
N SER A 212 -12.63 10.55 -15.00
CA SER A 212 -11.80 11.31 -14.05
C SER A 212 -12.57 11.90 -12.86
N ASP A 213 -13.89 11.93 -12.95
CA ASP A 213 -14.87 12.48 -12.01
C ASP A 213 -15.52 11.40 -11.11
N LYS A 214 -15.01 10.16 -11.13
CA LYS A 214 -15.52 9.07 -10.28
C LYS A 214 -14.41 8.32 -9.56
N TYR A 215 -14.66 7.89 -8.32
CA TYR A 215 -13.74 7.01 -7.59
C TYR A 215 -13.57 5.69 -8.32
N ILE A 216 -12.35 5.14 -8.34
CA ILE A 216 -12.07 3.81 -8.92
C ILE A 216 -12.05 2.79 -7.78
N ILE A 217 -12.83 1.71 -7.90
CA ILE A 217 -12.77 0.57 -6.97
C ILE A 217 -12.47 -0.72 -7.73
N GLY A 218 -11.39 -1.40 -7.38
CA GLY A 218 -11.07 -2.73 -7.91
C GLY A 218 -11.24 -3.80 -6.84
N PHE A 219 -11.98 -4.86 -7.15
CA PHE A 219 -12.15 -6.02 -6.27
C PHE A 219 -11.28 -7.20 -6.71
N ILE A 220 -10.85 -7.99 -5.73
CA ILE A 220 -10.16 -9.26 -5.91
C ILE A 220 -10.60 -10.22 -4.79
N ASN A 221 -10.71 -11.51 -5.09
CA ASN A 221 -10.88 -12.52 -4.05
C ASN A 221 -9.60 -12.68 -3.23
N VAL A 222 -9.74 -12.80 -1.90
CA VAL A 222 -8.62 -13.17 -1.04
C VAL A 222 -8.52 -14.69 -1.06
N PRO A 223 -7.34 -15.26 -1.41
CA PRO A 223 -7.15 -16.71 -1.35
C PRO A 223 -7.44 -17.24 0.07
N PRO A 224 -8.08 -18.42 0.21
CA PRO A 224 -8.55 -18.91 1.49
C PRO A 224 -7.42 -19.35 2.43
N ILE A 225 -6.23 -19.66 1.92
CA ILE A 225 -5.09 -20.12 2.72
C ILE A 225 -4.03 -19.03 2.73
N ILE A 226 -3.75 -18.41 3.87
CA ILE A 226 -2.67 -17.44 4.00
C ILE A 226 -1.35 -18.16 4.34
N PRO A 227 -0.25 -17.96 3.58
CA PRO A 227 1.04 -18.60 3.84
C PRO A 227 1.51 -18.38 5.29
N LYS A 228 2.00 -19.44 5.93
CA LYS A 228 2.46 -19.46 7.33
C LYS A 228 1.40 -19.12 8.40
N TRP A 229 0.16 -18.83 8.02
CA TRP A 229 -0.94 -18.53 8.94
C TRP A 229 -2.01 -19.64 8.95
N GLY A 230 -2.44 -20.10 7.77
CA GLY A 230 -3.44 -21.15 7.61
C GLY A 230 -4.71 -20.68 6.91
N GLU A 231 -5.78 -21.46 7.03
CA GLU A 231 -7.05 -21.23 6.34
C GLU A 231 -7.90 -20.15 7.04
N LEU A 232 -8.48 -19.27 6.24
CA LEU A 232 -9.42 -18.24 6.65
C LEU A 232 -10.77 -18.88 6.99
N ARG A 233 -11.39 -18.41 8.08
CA ARG A 233 -12.69 -18.90 8.54
C ARG A 233 -13.84 -18.53 7.61
N GLU A 234 -13.65 -17.51 6.79
CA GLU A 234 -14.66 -16.99 5.87
C GLU A 234 -14.03 -16.62 4.53
N ARG A 235 -14.86 -16.54 3.48
CA ARG A 235 -14.42 -16.10 2.16
C ARG A 235 -14.39 -14.59 2.12
N LEU A 236 -13.19 -14.04 1.98
CA LEU A 236 -12.94 -12.60 1.96
C LEU A 236 -12.66 -12.10 0.53
N ILE A 237 -12.94 -10.82 0.31
CA ILE A 237 -12.48 -10.04 -0.84
C ILE A 237 -11.70 -8.83 -0.35
N LYS A 238 -10.81 -8.32 -1.19
CA LYS A 238 -10.18 -7.01 -1.00
C LYS A 238 -10.70 -6.05 -2.04
N ALA A 239 -11.13 -4.87 -1.61
CA ALA A 239 -11.37 -3.74 -2.49
C ALA A 239 -10.19 -2.75 -2.37
N SER A 240 -9.72 -2.21 -3.48
CA SER A 240 -8.76 -1.11 -3.50
C SER A 240 -9.39 0.11 -4.15
N VAL A 241 -9.24 1.26 -3.52
CA VAL A 241 -9.79 2.54 -3.97
C VAL A 241 -8.67 3.46 -4.44
N ARG A 242 -8.89 4.13 -5.56
CA ARG A 242 -8.02 5.20 -6.07
C ARG A 242 -8.85 6.41 -6.47
N VAL A 243 -8.33 7.59 -6.16
CA VAL A 243 -8.92 8.88 -6.49
C VAL A 243 -8.22 9.46 -7.73
N PRO A 244 -8.92 9.61 -8.87
CA PRO A 244 -8.39 10.31 -10.03
C PRO A 244 -8.12 11.80 -9.74
N GLN A 245 -7.24 12.42 -10.54
CA GLN A 245 -6.74 13.77 -10.28
C GLN A 245 -7.85 14.83 -10.08
N LYS A 246 -8.94 14.81 -10.87
CA LYS A 246 -10.00 15.84 -10.77
C LYS A 246 -10.77 15.80 -9.45
N LEU A 247 -10.86 14.64 -8.81
CA LEU A 247 -11.53 14.52 -7.51
C LEU A 247 -10.64 14.99 -6.35
N ARG A 248 -9.31 15.01 -6.52
CA ARG A 248 -8.39 15.40 -5.45
C ARG A 248 -8.63 16.83 -4.98
N ASP A 249 -8.82 17.76 -5.91
CA ASP A 249 -9.10 19.16 -5.60
C ASP A 249 -10.41 19.35 -4.80
N LEU A 250 -11.42 18.49 -5.05
CA LEU A 250 -12.68 18.53 -4.31
C LEU A 250 -12.53 17.94 -2.91
N ILE A 251 -11.70 16.90 -2.77
CA ILE A 251 -11.38 16.29 -1.47
C ILE A 251 -10.55 17.27 -0.62
N ASP A 252 -9.57 17.94 -1.21
CA ASP A 252 -8.75 18.94 -0.50
C ASP A 252 -9.57 20.13 -0.01
N LYS A 253 -10.64 20.48 -0.74
CA LYS A 253 -11.62 21.50 -0.32
C LYS A 253 -12.66 20.97 0.69
N GLY A 254 -12.62 19.69 1.05
CA GLY A 254 -13.58 19.06 1.96
C GLY A 254 -14.99 18.86 1.37
N ILE A 255 -15.14 18.99 0.05
CA ILE A 255 -16.43 18.82 -0.65
C ILE A 255 -16.77 17.33 -0.79
N LEU A 256 -15.76 16.50 -1.05
CA LEU A 256 -15.90 15.07 -1.22
C LEU A 256 -15.06 14.31 -0.19
N PRO A 257 -15.48 13.09 0.23
CA PRO A 257 -14.71 12.30 1.17
C PRO A 257 -13.40 11.77 0.57
N GLY A 258 -12.38 11.62 1.41
CA GLY A 258 -11.15 10.91 1.04
C GLY A 258 -11.39 9.42 0.76
N ALA A 259 -10.41 8.77 0.11
CA ALA A 259 -10.48 7.34 -0.19
C ALA A 259 -10.64 6.47 1.08
N PHE A 260 -9.86 6.75 2.12
CA PHE A 260 -9.95 6.03 3.40
C PHE A 260 -11.31 6.23 4.06
N GLN A 261 -11.74 7.47 4.25
CA GLN A 261 -13.04 7.80 4.84
C GLN A 261 -14.21 7.14 4.07
N LEU A 262 -14.14 7.12 2.73
CA LEU A 262 -15.14 6.48 1.88
C LEU A 262 -15.32 5.01 2.24
N VAL A 263 -14.22 4.25 2.33
CA VAL A 263 -14.30 2.81 2.62
C VAL A 263 -14.49 2.52 4.10
N GLU A 264 -13.96 3.33 5.01
CA GLU A 264 -14.16 3.15 6.46
C GLU A 264 -15.64 3.27 6.81
N VAL A 265 -16.31 4.31 6.33
CA VAL A 265 -17.76 4.51 6.55
C VAL A 265 -18.56 3.46 5.79
N ALA A 266 -18.23 3.20 4.51
CA ALA A 266 -19.01 2.27 3.70
C ALA A 266 -18.96 0.82 4.19
N SER A 267 -17.86 0.43 4.86
CA SER A 267 -17.63 -0.91 5.37
C SER A 267 -17.85 -1.08 6.88
N GLN A 268 -18.37 -0.05 7.54
CA GLN A 268 -18.55 -0.05 8.99
C GLN A 268 -19.36 -1.27 9.46
N GLY A 269 -18.79 -2.01 10.40
CA GLY A 269 -19.41 -3.20 10.98
C GLY A 269 -19.22 -4.51 10.19
N PHE A 270 -18.60 -4.47 9.02
CA PHE A 270 -18.34 -5.69 8.23
C PHE A 270 -17.01 -5.72 7.46
N GLY A 271 -16.22 -4.64 7.49
CA GLY A 271 -14.91 -4.60 6.83
C GLY A 271 -13.83 -3.98 7.69
N VAL A 272 -12.58 -4.25 7.30
CA VAL A 272 -11.38 -3.66 7.88
C VAL A 272 -10.73 -2.80 6.82
N ALA A 273 -10.88 -1.48 6.97
CA ALA A 273 -10.35 -0.47 6.07
C ALA A 273 -8.99 0.05 6.54
N ASP A 274 -8.17 0.44 5.57
CA ASP A 274 -6.85 1.02 5.79
C ASP A 274 -6.43 1.89 4.60
N GLY A 275 -5.55 2.86 4.85
CA GLY A 275 -4.92 3.71 3.84
C GLY A 275 -5.10 5.20 4.10
N HIS A 276 -5.03 5.95 3.01
CA HIS A 276 -4.74 7.37 2.98
C HIS A 276 -5.81 8.16 2.22
N ARG A 277 -5.65 9.49 2.16
CA ARG A 277 -6.61 10.41 1.52
C ARG A 277 -6.94 10.06 0.07
N TYR A 278 -5.98 9.57 -0.71
CA TYR A 278 -6.16 9.33 -2.16
C TYR A 278 -6.14 7.85 -2.58
N ALA A 279 -5.77 6.98 -1.66
CA ALA A 279 -5.55 5.57 -1.91
C ALA A 279 -5.86 4.80 -0.63
N ALA A 280 -6.87 3.94 -0.69
CA ALA A 280 -7.26 3.12 0.45
C ALA A 280 -7.59 1.70 -0.01
N SER A 281 -7.79 0.82 0.96
CA SER A 281 -8.30 -0.51 0.72
C SER A 281 -9.16 -1.00 1.88
N VAL A 282 -9.98 -1.99 1.61
CA VAL A 282 -10.78 -2.66 2.64
C VAL A 282 -10.81 -4.16 2.36
N VAL A 283 -10.69 -4.96 3.41
CA VAL A 283 -10.96 -6.40 3.38
C VAL A 283 -12.33 -6.64 3.99
N LEU A 284 -13.18 -7.41 3.33
CA LEU A 284 -14.57 -7.63 3.70
C LEU A 284 -15.08 -9.01 3.24
N PRO A 285 -16.16 -9.55 3.82
CA PRO A 285 -16.81 -10.77 3.35
C PRO A 285 -17.25 -10.68 1.88
N LEU A 286 -17.14 -11.79 1.16
CA LEU A 286 -17.46 -11.89 -0.27
C LEU A 286 -18.89 -11.43 -0.60
N ASN A 287 -19.86 -11.71 0.27
CA ASN A 287 -21.28 -11.36 0.09
C ASN A 287 -21.59 -9.88 0.40
N LYS A 288 -20.63 -9.09 0.89
CA LYS A 288 -20.82 -7.67 1.26
C LYS A 288 -20.37 -6.68 0.19
N LYS A 289 -20.01 -7.16 -1.01
CA LYS A 289 -19.53 -6.34 -2.12
C LYS A 289 -20.54 -5.26 -2.56
N GLU A 290 -21.79 -5.65 -2.80
CA GLU A 290 -22.83 -4.71 -3.25
C GLU A 290 -23.20 -3.73 -2.13
N GLU A 291 -23.23 -4.20 -0.88
CA GLU A 291 -23.47 -3.36 0.29
C GLU A 291 -22.39 -2.27 0.44
N LEU A 292 -21.11 -2.61 0.23
CA LEU A 292 -20.02 -1.65 0.21
C LEU A 292 -20.23 -0.55 -0.84
N ILE A 293 -20.53 -0.91 -2.09
CA ILE A 293 -20.74 0.07 -3.17
C ILE A 293 -21.94 0.96 -2.86
N ASN A 294 -23.06 0.38 -2.42
CA ASN A 294 -24.28 1.13 -2.09
C ASN A 294 -24.06 2.10 -0.93
N ASN A 295 -23.34 1.68 0.12
CA ASN A 295 -23.04 2.54 1.26
C ASN A 295 -22.06 3.65 0.87
N ALA A 296 -21.04 3.33 0.08
CA ALA A 296 -20.09 4.31 -0.43
C ALA A 296 -20.78 5.39 -1.28
N GLU A 297 -21.66 4.98 -2.20
CA GLU A 297 -22.42 5.92 -3.04
C GLU A 297 -23.32 6.83 -2.20
N ARG A 298 -24.06 6.26 -1.24
CA ARG A 298 -24.90 7.05 -0.31
C ARG A 298 -24.06 8.05 0.48
N PHE A 299 -22.89 7.64 0.96
CA PHE A 299 -22.01 8.52 1.72
C PHE A 299 -21.50 9.70 0.88
N VAL A 300 -21.05 9.44 -0.36
CA VAL A 300 -20.63 10.53 -1.28
C VAL A 300 -21.79 11.49 -1.55
N CYS A 301 -23.00 10.98 -1.82
CA CYS A 301 -24.19 11.80 -2.02
C CYS A 301 -24.56 12.66 -0.81
N LEU A 302 -24.30 12.19 0.42
CA LEU A 302 -24.55 12.95 1.64
C LEU A 302 -23.51 14.06 1.84
N CYS A 303 -22.25 13.81 1.47
CA CYS A 303 -21.20 14.82 1.52
C CYS A 303 -21.41 15.91 0.46
N SER A 304 -21.74 15.52 -0.78
CA SER A 304 -21.90 16.48 -1.89
C SER A 304 -23.11 17.42 -1.72
N LYS A 305 -24.17 16.99 -1.02
CA LYS A 305 -25.36 17.81 -0.74
C LYS A 305 -25.19 18.80 0.42
N LYS A 306 -24.12 18.69 1.21
CA LYS A 306 -23.85 19.59 2.34
C LYS A 306 -23.07 20.86 1.93
N CYS A 307 -22.75 21.02 0.65
CA CYS A 307 -22.07 22.19 0.08
C CYS A 307 -23.03 23.08 -0.69
#